data_AF-A0AAX0TXP5-F1
#
_entry.id   AF-A0AAX0TXP5-F1
#
_cell.length_a   1.000
_cell.length_b   1.000
_cell.length_c   1.000
_cell.angle_alpha   90.00
_cell.angle_beta   90.00
_cell.angle_gamma   90.00
#
_symmetry.space_group_name_H-M   'P 1'
#
loop_
_entity.id
_entity.type
_entity.pdbx_description
1 polymer ?
#
loop_
_entity_poly.entity_id
_entity_poly.type
_entity_poly.pdbx_seq_one_letter_code
_entity_poly.pdbx_strand_id
1 'polypeptide(L)' 'MNMELVQPDHPIAQEAYETVKAMSCEYINIVAQAYQKSQTEVGYFIRGIYPGTPEKSFNRQEWITAFEKLQGANV' A
#
# COMPACT_ATOMS: atom_id res chain seq x y z
N MET A 1 11.18 1.06 -15.06
CA MET A 1 10.11 0.44 -14.25
C MET A 1 9.78 1.42 -13.14
N ASN A 2 8.52 1.82 -13.02
CA ASN A 2 8.10 2.83 -12.06
C ASN A 2 7.78 2.16 -10.72
N MET A 3 8.39 2.66 -9.65
CA MET A 3 8.07 2.27 -8.29
C MET A 3 7.06 3.27 -7.73
N GLU A 4 6.02 2.75 -7.09
CA GLU A 4 4.91 3.55 -6.58
C GLU A 4 4.69 3.24 -5.11
N LEU A 5 4.38 4.26 -4.33
CA LEU A 5 3.95 4.08 -2.95
C LEU A 5 2.49 3.63 -2.94
N VAL A 6 2.22 2.53 -2.25
CA VAL A 6 0.86 1.98 -2.15
C VAL A 6 0.09 2.78 -1.11
N GLN A 7 -0.77 3.66 -1.58
CA GLN A 7 -1.75 4.36 -0.77
C GLN A 7 -2.92 3.43 -0.41
N PRO A 8 -3.76 3.78 0.59
CA PRO A 8 -4.90 2.95 0.99
C PRO A 8 -5.92 2.66 -0.12
N ASP A 9 -6.03 3.51 -1.13
CA ASP A 9 -6.92 3.35 -2.29
C ASP A 9 -6.25 2.67 -3.50
N HIS A 10 -4.97 2.34 -3.40
CA HIS A 10 -4.23 1.71 -4.48
C HIS A 10 -4.81 0.31 -4.79
N PRO A 11 -4.90 -0.11 -6.06
CA PRO A 11 -5.49 -1.40 -6.46
C PRO A 11 -4.93 -2.67 -5.79
N ILE A 12 -3.76 -2.61 -5.16
CA ILE A 12 -3.11 -3.73 -4.47
C ILE A 12 -2.92 -3.46 -2.97
N ALA A 13 -3.57 -2.42 -2.43
CA ALA A 13 -3.53 -2.10 -1.00
C ALA A 13 -4.05 -3.27 -0.14
N GLN A 14 -5.07 -3.99 -0.63
CA GLN A 14 -5.61 -5.18 0.03
C GLN A 14 -4.55 -6.28 0.24
N GLU A 15 -3.60 -6.43 -0.67
CA GLU A 15 -2.51 -7.42 -0.55
C GLU A 15 -1.51 -7.04 0.55
N ALA A 16 -1.33 -5.75 0.82
CA ALA A 16 -0.43 -5.25 1.87
C ALA A 16 -1.06 -5.24 3.26
N TYR A 17 -2.40 -5.22 3.34
CA TYR A 17 -3.16 -4.90 4.55
C TYR A 17 -2.80 -5.76 5.77
N GLU A 18 -2.86 -7.09 5.64
CA GLU A 18 -2.57 -7.98 6.79
C GLU A 18 -1.11 -7.86 7.27
N THR A 19 -0.18 -7.65 6.34
CA THR A 19 1.23 -7.43 6.71
C THR A 19 1.38 -6.12 7.48
N VAL A 20 0.80 -5.03 6.96
CA VAL A 20 0.81 -3.71 7.60
C VAL A 20 0.20 -3.75 9.00
N LYS A 21 -0.90 -4.48 9.17
CA LYS A 21 -1.56 -4.67 10.46
C LYS A 21 -0.70 -5.43 11.47
N ALA A 22 0.07 -6.42 11.01
CA ALA A 22 0.97 -7.21 11.86
C ALA A 22 2.27 -6.49 12.25
N MET A 23 2.64 -5.39 11.56
CA MET A 23 3.85 -4.63 11.88
C MET A 23 3.71 -3.84 13.18
N SER A 24 4.80 -3.76 13.95
CA SER A 24 4.86 -3.04 15.23
C SER A 24 5.47 -1.64 15.15
N CYS A 25 5.71 -1.10 13.95
CA CYS A 25 6.29 0.23 13.75
C CYS A 25 5.22 1.32 13.58
N GLU A 26 5.58 2.57 13.82
CA GLU A 26 4.65 3.70 13.66
C GLU A 26 4.51 4.14 12.21
N TYR A 27 5.59 4.05 11.43
CA TYR A 27 5.64 4.48 10.04
C TYR A 27 6.01 3.32 9.12
N ILE A 28 5.39 3.28 7.94
CA ILE A 28 5.54 2.20 6.96
C ILE A 28 5.72 2.75 5.55
N ASN A 29 6.48 2.02 4.75
CA ASN A 29 6.52 2.17 3.31
C ASN A 29 6.07 0.87 2.66
N ILE A 30 5.13 1.00 1.74
CA ILE A 30 4.65 -0.08 0.90
C ILE A 30 5.01 0.33 -0.52
N VAL A 31 5.88 -0.42 -1.17
CA VAL A 31 6.33 -0.12 -2.53
C VAL A 31 5.80 -1.16 -3.48
N ALA A 32 5.08 -0.70 -4.49
CA ALA A 32 4.65 -1.48 -5.63
C ALA A 32 5.60 -1.26 -6.81
N GLN A 33 5.68 -2.26 -7.66
CA GLN A 33 6.25 -2.10 -8.99
C GLN A 33 5.15 -2.31 -10.03
N ALA A 34 4.97 -1.31 -10.89
CA ALA A 34 4.10 -1.42 -12.04
C ALA A 34 4.78 -2.25 -13.15
N TYR A 35 4.00 -3.09 -13.81
CA TYR A 35 4.41 -3.81 -15.02
C TYR A 35 3.30 -3.77 -16.07
N GLN A 36 3.72 -3.79 -17.33
CA GLN A 36 2.78 -3.77 -18.45
C GLN A 36 2.23 -5.19 -18.66
N LYS A 37 0.93 -5.39 -18.41
CA LYS A 37 0.24 -6.66 -18.71
C LYS A 37 -0.14 -6.73 -20.18
N SER A 38 -0.60 -5.61 -20.74
CA SER A 38 -1.01 -5.49 -22.15
C SER A 38 -0.78 -4.06 -22.66
N GLN A 39 -1.21 -3.75 -23.89
CA GLN A 39 -1.11 -2.38 -24.42
C GLN A 39 -1.93 -1.36 -23.63
N THR A 40 -2.97 -1.79 -22.90
CA THR A 40 -3.90 -0.91 -22.18
C THR A 40 -3.97 -1.20 -20.68
N GLU A 41 -3.47 -2.35 -20.22
CA GLU A 41 -3.56 -2.76 -18.81
C GLU A 41 -2.19 -2.72 -18.12
N VAL A 42 -2.18 -2.07 -16.95
CA VAL A 42 -1.03 -2.05 -16.04
C VAL A 42 -1.35 -2.96 -14.85
N GLY A 43 -0.44 -3.89 -14.57
CA GLY A 43 -0.45 -4.69 -13.35
C GLY A 43 0.48 -4.12 -12.30
N TYR A 44 0.28 -4.55 -11.06
CA TYR A 44 1.12 -4.20 -9.93
C TYR A 44 1.48 -5.45 -9.12
N PHE A 45 2.62 -5.43 -8.47
CA PHE A 45 2.95 -6.37 -7.40
C PHE A 45 3.71 -5.64 -6.30
N ILE A 46 3.56 -6.12 -5.05
CA ILE A 46 4.30 -5.56 -3.91
C ILE A 46 5.77 -5.94 -4.04
N ARG A 47 6.62 -4.92 -4.16
CA ARG A 47 8.09 -5.07 -4.17
C ARG A 47 8.64 -5.15 -2.75
N GLY A 48 8.00 -4.50 -1.79
CA GLY A 48 8.38 -4.59 -0.38
C GLY A 48 7.49 -3.79 0.55
N ILE A 49 7.46 -4.23 1.81
CA ILE A 49 6.82 -3.57 2.94
C ILE A 49 7.86 -3.46 4.04
N TYR A 50 8.17 -2.25 4.49
CA TYR A 50 9.24 -2.03 5.47
C TYR A 50 8.97 -0.84 6.38
N PRO A 51 9.56 -0.82 7.60
CA PRO A 51 9.47 0.33 8.50
C PRO A 51 10.06 1.59 7.86
N GLY A 52 9.48 2.74 8.16
CA GLY A 52 9.89 4.02 7.61
C GLY A 52 10.14 5.10 8.67
N THR A 53 10.43 6.33 8.21
CA THR A 53 10.51 7.55 9.02
C THR A 53 9.36 8.51 8.68
N PRO A 54 9.00 9.46 9.57
CA PRO A 54 7.86 10.36 9.37
C PRO A 54 7.91 11.18 8.07
N GLU A 55 9.10 11.51 7.56
CA GLU A 55 9.27 12.46 6.46
C GLU A 55 8.96 11.85 5.08
N LYS A 56 9.00 10.52 4.96
CA LYS A 56 8.93 9.83 3.65
C LYS A 56 8.03 8.60 3.65
N SER A 57 7.22 8.42 4.69
CA SER A 57 6.46 7.18 4.91
C SER A 57 5.06 7.50 5.42
N PHE A 58 4.16 6.53 5.33
CA PHE A 58 2.82 6.68 5.88
C PHE A 58 2.82 6.36 7.37
N ASN A 59 2.02 7.09 8.14
CA ASN A 59 1.66 6.62 9.47
C ASN A 59 0.84 5.32 9.32
N ARG A 60 1.28 4.26 9.98
CA ARG A 60 0.71 2.91 9.86
C ARG A 60 -0.75 2.88 10.29
N GLN A 61 -1.08 3.52 11.42
CA GLN A 61 -2.43 3.48 11.96
C GLN A 61 -3.39 4.30 11.10
N GLU A 62 -2.96 5.44 10.58
CA GLU A 62 -3.75 6.27 9.66
C GLU A 62 -3.99 5.54 8.34
N TRP A 63 -2.95 4.89 7.79
CA TRP A 63 -3.07 4.10 6.57
C TRP A 63 -4.08 2.96 6.73
N ILE A 64 -3.99 2.19 7.81
CA ILE A 64 -4.95 1.11 8.15
C ILE A 64 -6.37 1.67 8.25
N THR A 65 -6.54 2.75 9.02
CA THR A 65 -7.86 3.34 9.26
C THR A 65 -8.48 3.87 7.95
N ALA A 66 -7.68 4.48 7.09
CA ALA A 66 -8.14 4.94 5.78
C ALA A 66 -8.53 3.75 4.88
N PHE A 67 -7.72 2.69 4.87
CA PHE A 67 -8.02 1.48 4.11
C PHE A 67 -9.34 0.84 4.57
N GLU A 68 -9.52 0.62 5.87
CA GLU A 68 -10.74 0.03 6.43
C GLU A 68 -11.98 0.89 6.12
N LYS A 69 -11.86 2.22 6.16
CA LYS A 69 -12.96 3.13 5.76
C LYS A 69 -13.34 2.98 4.29
N LEU A 70 -12.36 2.84 3.40
CA LEU A 70 -12.62 2.62 1.97
C LEU A 70 -13.30 1.27 1.73
N GLN A 71 -12.95 0.23 2.48
CA GLN A 71 -13.64 -1.06 2.42
C GLN A 71 -15.05 -0.99 3.01
N GLY A 72 -15.24 -0.27 4.11
CA GLY A 72 -16.54 -0.08 4.76
C GLY A 72 -17.51 0.84 4.01
N ALA A 73 -17.02 1.76 3.18
CA ALA A 73 -17.85 2.59 2.29
C ALA A 73 -18.33 1.83 1.04
N ASN A 74 -17.76 0.64 0.78
CA ASN A 74 -18.14 -0.25 -0.32
C ASN A 74 -19.12 -1.36 0.14
N VAL A 75 -19.75 -1.23 1.32
CA VAL A 75 -20.76 -2.16 1.86
C VAL A 75 -22.14 -1.54 1.84
#